data_AF-A0A6C0LY66-F1
#
_entry.id   AF-A0A6C0LY66-F1
#
_cell.length_a   1.000
_cell.length_b   1.000
_cell.length_c   1.000
_cell.angle_alpha   90.00
_cell.angle_beta   90.00
_cell.angle_gamma   90.00
#
_symmetry.space_group_name_H-M   'P 1'
#
loop_
_entity.id
_entity.type
_entity.pdbx_description
1 polymer ?
#
loop_
_entity_poly.entity_id
_entity_poly.type
_entity_poly.pdbx_seq_one_letter_code
_entity_poly.pdbx_strand_id
1 'polypeptide(L)' 'MDYITKPSISRLAKRAGIKTISDDCYLIIHESIGEEINKIISTALAVNKTKTLMVEDIQAAFRLNGYNIAKSNDIGSGKY' A
#
# COMPACT_ATOMS: atom_id res chain seq x y z
N MET A 1 -4.12 -11.80 9.00
CA MET A 1 -3.56 -10.45 8.75
C MET A 1 -4.36 -9.47 9.59
N ASP A 2 -4.37 -9.66 10.90
CA ASP A 2 -5.54 -9.33 11.72
C ASP A 2 -5.61 -7.85 12.13
N TYR A 3 -4.76 -7.03 11.52
CA TYR A 3 -4.58 -5.62 11.84
C TYR A 3 -5.48 -4.70 10.98
N ILE A 4 -5.97 -5.16 9.83
CA ILE A 4 -6.89 -4.37 8.98
C ILE A 4 -8.33 -4.69 9.37
N THR A 5 -8.92 -3.79 10.14
CA THR A 5 -10.26 -4.01 10.70
C THR A 5 -11.38 -3.54 9.76
N LYS A 6 -12.58 -4.14 9.86
CA LYS A 6 -13.77 -3.70 9.13
C LYS A 6 -14.03 -2.18 9.25
N PRO A 7 -13.92 -1.54 10.44
CA PRO A 7 -14.06 -0.09 10.56
C PRO A 7 -13.05 0.72 9.73
N SER A 8 -11.81 0.25 9.59
CA SER A 8 -10.79 0.91 8.77
C SER A 8 -11.16 0.87 7.29
N ILE A 9 -11.62 -0.27 6.79
CA ILE A 9 -12.11 -0.43 5.41
C ILE A 9 -13.35 0.45 5.19
N SER A 10 -14.32 0.43 6.11
CA SER A 10 -15.53 1.25 6.02
C SER A 10 -15.20 2.75 5.95
N ARG A 11 -14.23 3.22 6.75
CA ARG A 11 -13.78 4.63 6.71
C ARG A 11 -13.15 5.00 5.37
N LEU A 12 -12.34 4.11 4.79
CA LEU A 12 -11.77 4.32 3.45
C LEU A 12 -12.85 4.35 2.36
N ALA A 13 -13.80 3.43 2.41
CA ALA A 13 -14.93 3.38 1.48
C ALA A 13 -15.79 4.66 1.56
N LYS A 14 -16.11 5.12 2.77
CA LYS A 14 -16.84 6.38 2.98
C LYS A 14 -16.09 7.59 2.44
N ARG A 15 -14.76 7.64 2.63
CA ARG A 15 -13.91 8.71 2.07
C ARG A 15 -13.96 8.72 0.54
N ALA A 16 -14.17 7.57 -0.09
CA ALA A 16 -14.37 7.44 -1.53
C ALA A 16 -15.83 7.71 -1.99
N GLY A 17 -16.73 8.12 -1.09
CA GLY A 17 -18.13 8.42 -1.41
C GLY A 17 -19.08 7.22 -1.35
N ILE A 18 -18.63 6.06 -0.87
CA ILE A 18 -19.46 4.86 -0.75
C ILE A 18 -20.34 4.96 0.51
N LYS A 19 -21.66 4.88 0.34
CA LYS A 19 -22.63 4.97 1.44
C LYS A 19 -22.67 3.71 2.31
N THR A 20 -22.69 2.53 1.68
CA THR A 20 -22.78 1.21 2.32
C THR A 20 -21.91 0.22 1.58
N ILE A 21 -21.31 -0.70 2.32
CA ILE A 21 -20.46 -1.78 1.79
C ILE A 21 -21.01 -3.11 2.28
N SER A 22 -21.08 -4.11 1.39
CA SER A 22 -21.51 -5.46 1.76
C SER A 22 -20.49 -6.12 2.69
N ASP A 23 -20.96 -7.03 3.55
CA ASP A 23 -20.08 -7.72 4.49
C ASP A 23 -19.02 -8.61 3.77
N ASP A 24 -19.38 -9.21 2.64
CA ASP A 24 -18.47 -10.04 1.84
C ASP A 24 -17.33 -9.23 1.21
N CYS A 25 -17.54 -7.95 0.95
CA CYS A 25 -16.50 -7.08 0.41
C CYS A 25 -15.34 -6.90 1.40
N TYR A 26 -15.58 -6.97 2.71
CA TYR A 26 -14.51 -6.84 3.69
C TYR A 26 -13.50 -7.99 3.59
N LEU A 27 -13.97 -9.21 3.33
CA LEU A 27 -13.10 -10.38 3.16
C LEU A 27 -12.23 -10.23 1.92
N ILE A 28 -12.85 -9.90 0.78
CA ILE A 28 -12.14 -9.71 -0.49
C ILE A 28 -11.09 -8.60 -0.36
N ILE A 29 -11.47 -7.44 0.18
CA ILE A 29 -10.53 -6.32 0.37
C ILE A 29 -9.36 -6.73 1.28
N HIS A 30 -9.64 -7.47 2.34
CA HIS A 30 -8.62 -7.91 3.28
C HIS A 30 -7.63 -8.90 2.64
N GLU A 31 -8.12 -9.88 1.88
CA GLU A 31 -7.29 -10.81 1.11
C GLU A 31 -6.44 -10.07 0.07
N SER A 32 -7.06 -9.19 -0.72
CA SER A 32 -6.36 -8.41 -1.74
C SER A 32 -5.26 -7.50 -1.16
N ILE A 33 -5.49 -6.91 0.02
CA ILE A 33 -4.43 -6.11 0.69
C ILE A 33 -3.27 -7.02 1.14
N GLY A 34 -3.57 -8.22 1.64
CA GLY A 34 -2.56 -9.20 2.01
C GLY A 34 -1.70 -9.64 0.83
N GLU A 35 -2.34 -9.95 -0.31
CA GLU A 35 -1.66 -10.29 -1.56
C GLU A 35 -0.78 -9.15 -2.05
N GLU A 36 -1.27 -7.91 -2.02
CA GLU A 36 -0.50 -6.76 -2.48
C GLU A 36 0.71 -6.48 -1.58
N ILE A 37 0.57 -6.59 -0.25
CA ILE A 37 1.69 -6.45 0.67
C ILE A 37 2.74 -7.54 0.44
N ASN A 38 2.31 -8.79 0.26
CA ASN A 38 3.23 -9.89 -0.06
C ASN A 38 4.00 -9.62 -1.35
N LYS A 39 3.31 -9.16 -2.40
CA LYS A 39 3.92 -8.79 -3.68
C LYS A 39 4.98 -7.69 -3.52
N ILE A 40 4.67 -6.63 -2.78
CA ILE A 40 5.61 -5.52 -2.50
C ILE A 40 6.83 -6.04 -1.73
N ILE A 41 6.63 -6.84 -0.67
CA ILE A 41 7.72 -7.39 0.14
C ILE A 41 8.59 -8.34 -0.69
N SER A 42 7.99 -9.25 -1.47
CA SER A 42 8.75 -10.16 -2.35
C SER A 42 9.59 -9.40 -3.37
N THR A 43 9.05 -8.32 -3.93
CA THR A 43 9.80 -7.47 -4.87
C THR A 43 10.93 -6.72 -4.17
N ALA A 44 10.68 -6.20 -2.96
CA ALA A 44 11.69 -5.51 -2.16
C ALA A 44 12.84 -6.46 -1.77
N LEU A 45 12.52 -7.71 -1.41
CA LEU A 45 13.52 -8.74 -1.14
C LEU A 45 14.35 -9.10 -2.37
N ALA A 46 13.77 -9.08 -3.57
CA ALA A 46 14.49 -9.37 -4.80
C ALA A 46 15.55 -8.29 -5.15
N VAL A 47 15.33 -7.04 -4.73
CA VAL A 47 16.27 -5.92 -4.98
C VAL A 47 17.20 -5.64 -3.80
N ASN A 48 16.82 -6.04 -2.58
CA ASN A 48 17.62 -5.85 -1.38
C ASN A 48 18.83 -6.80 -1.37
N LYS A 49 20.01 -6.27 -1.04
CA LYS A 49 21.29 -7.02 -0.99
C LYS A 49 21.71 -7.40 0.43
N THR A 50 20.88 -7.11 1.42
CA THR A 50 21.19 -7.25 2.85
C THR A 50 20.10 -8.09 3.52
N LYS A 51 20.04 -8.09 4.86
CA LYS A 51 18.96 -8.72 5.63
C LYS A 51 18.00 -7.69 6.26
N THR A 52 18.17 -6.41 5.93
CA THR A 52 17.39 -5.31 6.47
C THR A 52 16.75 -4.56 5.30
N LEU A 53 15.41 -4.51 5.27
CA LEU A 53 14.69 -3.70 4.28
C LEU A 53 14.79 -2.23 4.66
N MET A 54 15.27 -1.43 3.72
CA MET A 54 15.37 0.03 3.83
C MET A 54 14.24 0.69 3.04
N VAL A 55 14.03 1.99 3.28
CA VAL A 55 12.99 2.78 2.60
C VAL A 55 13.18 2.76 1.09
N GLU A 56 14.44 2.77 0.64
CA GLU A 56 14.82 2.75 -0.78
C GLU A 56 14.41 1.44 -1.46
N ASP A 57 14.49 0.30 -0.76
CA ASP A 57 14.08 -1.00 -1.30
C ASP A 57 12.56 -1.06 -1.49
N ILE A 58 11.81 -0.51 -0.54
CA ILE A 58 10.35 -0.42 -0.63
C ILE A 58 9.96 0.52 -1.78
N GLN A 59 10.60 1.68 -1.89
CA GLN A 59 10.35 2.60 -3.01
C GLN A 59 10.68 1.98 -4.37
N ALA A 60 11.79 1.25 -4.46
CA ALA A 60 12.17 0.51 -5.66
C ALA A 60 11.12 -0.56 -5.98
N ALA A 61 10.67 -1.32 -4.99
CA ALA A 61 9.62 -2.32 -5.14
C ALA A 61 8.31 -1.72 -5.65
N PHE A 62 7.87 -0.58 -5.11
CA PHE A 62 6.68 0.11 -5.60
C PHE A 62 6.83 0.53 -7.07
N ARG A 63 7.98 1.11 -7.45
CA ARG A 63 8.25 1.50 -8.84
C ARG A 63 8.25 0.29 -9.79
N LEU A 64 8.88 -0.81 -9.38
CA LEU A 64 8.91 -2.06 -10.16
C LEU A 64 7.53 -2.71 -10.32
N ASN A 65 6.65 -2.51 -9.33
CA ASN A 65 5.25 -2.95 -9.40
C ASN A 65 4.32 -1.94 -10.12
N GLY A 66 4.87 -0.87 -10.72
CA GLY A 66 4.11 0.11 -11.49
C GLY A 66 3.43 1.20 -10.66
N TYR A 67 3.73 1.30 -9.36
CA TYR A 67 3.20 2.36 -8.51
C TYR A 67 4.07 3.62 -8.60
N ASN A 68 3.42 4.76 -8.84
CA ASN A 68 4.07 6.06 -8.79
C ASN A 68 3.99 6.63 -7.37
N ILE A 69 5.07 6.49 -6.60
CA ILE A 69 5.20 7.08 -5.26
C ILE A 69 6.03 8.35 -5.35
N ALA A 70 5.40 9.48 -5.02
CA ALA A 70 6.09 10.75 -4.84
C ALA A 70 7.04 10.66 -3.65
N LYS A 71 8.30 11.03 -3.87
CA LYS A 71 9.28 11.19 -2.79
C LYS A 71 9.01 12.50 -2.06
N SER A 72 9.42 12.60 -0.80
CA SER A 72 9.39 13.88 -0.08
C SER A 72 10.16 15.00 -0.82
N ASN A 73 11.18 14.63 -1.60
CA ASN A 73 11.92 15.55 -2.47
C ASN A 73 11.15 15.98 -3.72
N ASP A 74 10.13 15.23 -4.16
CA ASP A 74 9.27 15.59 -5.29
C ASP A 74 8.22 16.65 -4.88
N ILE A 75 7.99 16.83 -3.57
CA ILE A 75 7.00 17.76 -3.00
C ILE A 75 7.60 19.17 -2.76
N GLY A 76 8.88 19.38 -3.06
CA GLY A 76 9.61 20.62 -2.74
C GLY A 76 10.23 21.35 -3.93
N SER A 77 9.41 21.96 -4.81
CA SER A 77 9.84 23.13 -5.62
C SER A 77 8.69 24.06 -6.01
N GLY A 78 7.54 23.97 -5.33
CA GLY A 78 6.48 24.98 -5.44
C GLY A 78 6.80 26.17 -4.54
N LYS A 79 7.59 27.12 -5.05
CA LYS A 79 7.65 28.48 -4.48
C LYS A 79 6.25 29.09 -4.58
N TYR A 80 5.58 29.24 -3.45
CA TYR A 80 4.61 30.31 -3.23
C TYR A 80 5.29 31.36 -2.35
#